data_AF-A0A6I6JHG9-F1
#
_entry.id   AF-A0A6I6JHG9-F1
#
_cell.length_a   1.000
_cell.length_b   1.000
_cell.length_c   1.000
_cell.angle_alpha   90.00
_cell.angle_beta   90.00
_cell.angle_gamma   90.00
#
_symmetry.space_group_name_H-M   'P 1'
#
loop_
_entity.id
_entity.type
_entity.pdbx_description
1 polymer ?
#
loop_
_entity_poly.entity_id
_entity_poly.type
_entity_poly.pdbx_seq_one_letter_code
_entity_poly.pdbx_strand_id
1 'polypeptide(L)' 'MIKKILLAINFIVLWATVYSQGPTTLPGADPEPVELNLLNIILFIVVPVLMIIVYIVYQQNKRNKKKEDK' A
#
# COMPACT_ATOMS: atom_id res chain seq x y z
N MET A 1 -4.77 -13.21 19.78
CA MET A 1 -3.40 -13.03 19.24
C MET A 1 -3.18 -13.87 17.98
N ILE A 2 -3.58 -15.14 17.95
CA ILE A 2 -3.57 -16.03 16.77
C ILE A 2 -4.13 -15.39 15.49
N LYS A 3 -5.27 -14.69 15.54
CA LYS A 3 -5.85 -14.00 14.36
C LYS A 3 -4.92 -12.93 13.75
N LYS A 4 -4.13 -12.23 14.57
CA LYS A 4 -3.17 -11.21 14.09
C LYS A 4 -1.96 -11.85 13.44
N ILE A 5 -1.51 -12.98 13.99
CA ILE A 5 -0.39 -13.77 13.46
C ILE A 5 -0.78 -14.39 12.10
N LEU A 6 -1.97 -14.98 12.01
CA LEU A 6 -2.51 -15.51 10.74
C LEU A 6 -2.62 -14.41 9.68
N LEU A 7 -3.05 -13.21 10.04
CA LEU A 7 -3.10 -12.08 9.12
C LEU A 7 -1.70 -11.69 8.62
N ALA A 8 -0.72 -11.61 9.51
CA ALA A 8 0.66 -11.29 9.15
C ALA A 8 1.26 -12.35 8.22
N ILE A 9 1.02 -13.63 8.49
CA ILE A 9 1.47 -14.74 7.61
C ILE A 9 0.83 -14.63 6.23
N ASN A 10 -0.48 -14.34 6.15
CA ASN A 10 -1.15 -14.15 4.87
C ASN A 10 -0.55 -12.98 4.07
N PHE A 11 -0.22 -11.87 4.74
CA PHE A 11 0.45 -10.74 4.10
C PHE A 11 1.83 -11.11 3.54
N ILE A 12 2.62 -11.87 4.31
CA ILE A 12 3.96 -12.34 3.87
C ILE A 12 3.84 -13.27 2.66
N VAL A 13 2.89 -14.22 2.69
CA VAL A 13 2.66 -15.16 1.58
C VAL A 13 2.21 -14.42 0.32
N LEU A 14 1.25 -13.50 0.44
CA LEU A 14 0.81 -12.67 -0.69
C LEU A 14 1.97 -11.88 -1.28
N TRP A 15 2.77 -11.23 -0.45
CA TRP A 15 3.92 -10.47 -0.90
C TRP A 15 4.94 -11.35 -1.64
N ALA A 16 5.27 -12.52 -1.10
CA ALA A 16 6.18 -13.48 -1.72
C ALA A 16 5.66 -13.97 -3.09
N THR A 17 4.36 -14.25 -3.22
CA THR A 17 3.77 -14.67 -4.49
C THR A 17 3.78 -13.58 -5.56
N VAL A 18 3.64 -12.31 -5.18
CA VAL A 18 3.75 -11.19 -6.11
C VAL A 18 5.20 -10.98 -6.52
N TYR A 19 6.13 -11.06 -5.58
CA TYR A 19 7.56 -10.92 -5.86
C TYR A 19 8.09 -12.04 -6.76
N SER A 20 7.62 -13.28 -6.58
CA SER A 20 8.03 -14.42 -7.42
C SER A 20 7.45 -14.39 -8.83
N GLN A 21 6.41 -13.59 -9.07
CA GLN A 21 5.85 -13.36 -10.42
C GLN A 21 6.62 -12.26 -11.18
N GLY A 22 7.58 -11.60 -10.53
CA GLY A 22 8.50 -10.70 -11.22
C GLY A 22 9.34 -11.47 -12.24
N PRO A 23 9.62 -10.89 -13.42
CA PRO A 23 10.48 -11.52 -14.40
C PRO A 23 11.83 -11.84 -13.78
N THR A 24 12.23 -13.11 -13.81
CA THR A 24 13.56 -13.57 -13.40
C THR A 24 14.55 -12.88 -14.34
N THR A 25 15.20 -11.83 -13.82
CA THR A 25 16.01 -10.84 -14.55
C THR A 25 16.76 -11.41 -15.76
N LEU A 26 16.56 -10.78 -16.93
CA LEU A 26 17.62 -10.71 -17.93
C LEU A 26 18.87 -10.17 -17.21
N PRO A 27 20.00 -10.89 -17.21
CA PRO A 27 21.22 -10.41 -16.56
C PRO A 27 21.66 -9.11 -17.25
N GLY A 28 21.68 -8.00 -16.51
CA GLY A 28 22.25 -6.72 -16.95
C GLY A 28 21.27 -5.59 -17.29
N ALA A 29 19.97 -5.72 -17.02
CA ALA A 29 19.08 -4.55 -17.13
C ALA A 29 19.23 -3.69 -15.87
N ASP A 30 20.11 -2.69 -15.91
CA ASP A 30 20.02 -1.57 -14.96
C ASP A 30 18.59 -1.01 -15.06
N PRO A 31 17.82 -0.98 -13.95
CA PRO A 31 16.44 -0.53 -14.02
C PRO A 31 16.42 0.93 -14.49
N GLU A 32 15.76 1.18 -15.62
CA GLU A 32 15.57 2.54 -16.09
C GLU A 32 14.81 3.36 -15.05
N PRO A 33 15.20 4.62 -14.80
CA PRO A 33 14.51 5.47 -13.86
C PRO A 33 13.05 5.69 -14.29
N VAL A 34 12.14 5.74 -13.32
CA VAL A 34 10.72 6.00 -13.58
C VAL A 34 10.56 7.37 -14.23
N GLU A 35 9.99 7.41 -15.44
CA GLU A 35 9.72 8.67 -16.14
C GLU A 35 8.68 9.52 -15.39
N LEU A 36 8.92 10.82 -15.30
CA LEU A 36 8.02 11.79 -14.66
C LEU A 36 6.86 12.22 -15.57
N ASN A 37 6.12 11.25 -16.09
CA ASN A 37 4.89 11.50 -16.84
C ASN A 37 3.68 11.57 -15.89
N LEU A 38 2.55 12.10 -16.40
CA LEU A 38 1.34 12.32 -15.60
C LEU A 38 0.82 11.03 -14.94
N LEU A 39 0.84 9.91 -15.67
CA LEU A 39 0.35 8.62 -15.17
C LEU A 39 1.20 8.14 -13.99
N ASN A 40 2.52 8.17 -14.13
CA ASN A 40 3.46 7.74 -13.10
C ASN A 40 3.36 8.63 -11.86
N ILE A 41 3.23 9.95 -12.03
CA ILE A 41 3.01 10.87 -10.91
C ILE A 41 1.71 10.53 -10.16
N ILE A 42 0.62 10.29 -10.89
CA ILE A 42 -0.66 9.93 -10.27
C ILE A 42 -0.53 8.62 -9.48
N LEU A 43 0.04 7.58 -10.11
CA LEU A 43 0.09 6.25 -9.54
C LEU A 43 1.05 6.15 -8.35
N PHE A 44 2.25 6.74 -8.46
CA PHE A 44 3.30 6.57 -7.47
C PHE A 44 3.34 7.65 -6.39
N ILE A 45 2.69 8.81 -6.60
CA ILE A 45 2.70 9.92 -5.64
C ILE A 45 1.27 10.24 -5.17
N VAL A 46 0.38 10.58 -6.09
CA VAL A 46 -0.95 11.11 -5.74
C VAL A 46 -1.81 10.05 -5.04
N VAL A 47 -1.87 8.83 -5.57
CA VAL A 47 -2.66 7.74 -5.00
C VAL A 47 -2.22 7.38 -3.57
N PRO A 48 -0.91 7.18 -3.26
CA PRO A 48 -0.45 6.98 -1.89
C PRO A 48 -0.80 8.13 -0.93
N VAL A 49 -0.62 9.38 -1.35
CA VAL A 49 -0.95 10.55 -0.53
C VAL A 49 -2.45 10.63 -0.24
N LEU A 50 -3.30 10.40 -1.26
CA LEU A 50 -4.75 10.37 -1.08
C LEU A 50 -5.20 9.26 -0.13
N MET A 51 -4.61 8.06 -0.22
CA MET A 51 -4.91 6.98 0.72
C MET A 51 -4.62 7.37 2.17
N ILE A 52 -3.50 8.06 2.42
CA ILE A 52 -3.13 8.55 3.76
C ILE A 52 -4.14 9.59 4.24
N ILE A 53 -4.49 10.56 3.39
CA ILE A 53 -5.47 11.61 3.74
C ILE A 53 -6.83 10.97 4.08
N VAL A 54 -7.33 10.09 3.22
CA VAL A 54 -8.60 9.38 3.45
C VAL A 54 -8.57 8.57 4.73
N TYR A 55 -7.47 7.86 5.01
CA TYR A 55 -7.30 7.11 6.25
C TYR A 55 -7.36 8.01 7.49
N ILE A 56 -6.67 9.16 7.47
CA ILE A 56 -6.66 10.12 8.56
C ILE A 56 -8.07 10.70 8.79
N VAL A 57 -8.75 11.14 7.71
CA VAL A 57 -10.11 11.68 7.79
C VAL A 57 -11.09 10.63 8.34
N TYR A 58 -11.02 9.40 7.83
CA TYR A 58 -11.84 8.29 8.33
C TYR A 58 -11.61 8.05 9.83
N GLN A 59 -10.35 8.05 10.26
CA GLN A 59 -9.99 7.83 11.66
C GLN A 59 -10.47 8.95 12.58
N GLN A 60 -10.44 10.21 12.11
CA GLN A 60 -10.97 11.35 12.85
C GLN A 60 -12.49 11.27 13.00
N ASN A 61 -13.22 10.98 11.91
CA ASN A 61 -14.68 10.86 11.93
C ASN A 61 -15.15 9.74 12.88
N LYS A 62 -14.43 8.62 12.93
CA LYS A 62 -14.73 7.52 13.86
C LYS A 62 -14.57 7.91 15.34
N ARG A 63 -13.64 8.81 15.65
CA ARG A 63 -13.41 9.30 17.03
C ARG A 63 -14.48 10.30 17.46
N ASN A 64 -15.02 11.09 16.53
CA ASN A 64 -16.05 12.09 16.84
C ASN A 64 -17.40 11.43 17.12
N LYS A 65 -17.80 10.41 16.35
CA LYS A 65 -19.04 9.66 16.63
C LYS A 65 -19.06 9.01 18.02
N LYS A 66 -17.91 8.50 18.50
CA LYS A 66 -17.78 7.93 19.85
C LYS A 66 -17.92 8.94 21.00
N LYS A 67 -17.78 10.25 20.72
CA LYS A 67 -17.94 11.31 21.71
C LYS A 67 -19.38 11.82 21.77
N GLU A 68 -20.15 11.66 20.69
CA GLU A 68 -21.57 12.04 20.63
C GLU A 68 -22.47 10.95 21.25
N ASP A 69 -22.05 9.69 21.23
CA ASP A 69 -22.77 8.56 21.84
C ASP A 69 -22.49 8.36 23.36
N LYS A 70 -21.73 9.27 24.01
CA LYS A 70 -21.39 9.23 25.44
C LYS A 70 -21.94 10.45 26.16
#